data_AF-A0A1X4H820-F1
#
_entry.id   AF-A0A1X4H820-F1
#
_cell.length_a   1.000
_cell.length_b   1.000
_cell.length_c   1.000
_cell.angle_alpha   90.00
_cell.angle_beta   90.00
_cell.angle_gamma   90.00
#
_symmetry.space_group_name_H-M   'P 1'
#
loop_
_entity.id
_entity.type
_entity.pdbx_description
1 polymer ?
#
loop_
_entity_poly.entity_id
_entity_poly.type
_entity_poly.pdbx_seq_one_letter_code
_entity_poly.pdbx_strand_id
1 'polypeptide(L)'
;MNRGYLTGVIPRIEAKREHLDLSSRAKSIGAVMLDYPHARRLDENGVNLVDIDAELILTSTIPDETLEEWFPARELAFAKRVGADAIVPCDRPVYNRDARSQRIETVQTYVADLMEFVPEFQSAGIEVVPLVKGETEYERRLCYEAFAELGLTRVAYYCVQYFSYGFRYKALLECIHRIAREFEPENMMLIGFQSENLVSDFPPCVTGAAGQRWLRKFNPRNVSVEKAVRQYDAWSQQVESALAVGQAPLYTFTNSRGWA
;
A
#
# COMPACT_ATOMS: atom_id res chain seq x y z
N MET A 1 -15.21 -12.29 12.47
CA MET A 1 -15.11 -11.00 11.74
C MET A 1 -14.34 -11.29 10.47
N ASN A 2 -14.93 -11.02 9.29
CA ASN A 2 -14.16 -11.05 8.04
C ASN A 2 -13.04 -10.02 8.19
N ARG A 3 -11.78 -10.48 8.25
CA ARG A 3 -10.64 -9.57 8.13
C ARG A 3 -10.69 -9.04 6.70
N GLY A 4 -10.85 -7.72 6.54
CA GLY A 4 -10.75 -7.11 5.21
C GLY A 4 -9.35 -7.35 4.65
N TYR A 5 -9.22 -7.65 3.37
CA TYR A 5 -7.94 -7.99 2.72
C TYR A 5 -6.92 -6.83 2.67
N LEU A 6 -7.32 -5.63 3.10
CA LEU A 6 -6.47 -4.46 3.31
C LEU A 6 -5.97 -4.32 4.77
N THR A 7 -6.13 -5.35 5.60
CA THR A 7 -5.73 -5.34 7.02
C THR A 7 -4.67 -6.40 7.30
N GLY A 8 -3.88 -6.18 8.34
CA GLY A 8 -2.78 -7.06 8.74
C GLY A 8 -1.57 -6.94 7.81
N VAL A 9 -0.83 -8.04 7.69
CA VAL A 9 0.39 -8.09 6.89
C VAL A 9 0.06 -8.51 5.47
N ILE A 10 0.42 -7.67 4.51
CA ILE A 10 0.22 -7.95 3.09
C ILE A 10 1.61 -8.17 2.45
N PRO A 11 2.01 -9.41 2.15
CA PRO A 11 3.27 -9.66 1.49
C PRO A 11 3.21 -9.12 0.06
N ARG A 12 4.12 -8.20 -0.25
CA ARG A 12 4.40 -7.81 -1.62
C ARG A 12 5.31 -8.88 -2.21
N ILE A 13 4.83 -9.57 -3.24
CA ILE A 13 5.52 -10.70 -3.87
C ILE A 13 6.10 -10.28 -5.23
N GLU A 14 7.00 -11.10 -5.75
CA GLU A 14 7.66 -10.88 -7.04
C GLU A 14 7.36 -12.09 -7.91
N ALA A 15 7.60 -11.98 -9.22
CA ALA A 15 7.44 -13.08 -10.18
C ALA A 15 8.52 -14.18 -9.99
N LYS A 16 8.48 -14.86 -8.84
CA LYS A 16 9.44 -15.86 -8.37
C LYS A 16 8.69 -17.03 -7.75
N ARG A 17 9.10 -18.24 -8.09
CA ARG A 17 8.45 -19.48 -7.63
C ARG A 17 8.40 -19.58 -6.11
N GLU A 18 9.46 -19.17 -5.43
CA GLU A 18 9.55 -19.26 -3.97
C GLU A 18 8.55 -18.32 -3.28
N HIS A 19 8.14 -17.25 -3.93
CA HIS A 19 7.14 -16.32 -3.38
C HIS A 19 5.73 -16.88 -3.58
N LEU A 20 5.46 -17.50 -4.73
CA LEU A 20 4.20 -18.21 -5.02
C LEU A 20 4.03 -19.45 -4.12
N ASP A 21 5.09 -20.21 -3.91
CA ASP A 21 5.10 -21.37 -3.01
C ASP A 21 4.85 -20.96 -1.55
N LEU A 22 5.32 -19.77 -1.14
CA LEU A 22 4.99 -19.21 0.17
C LEU A 22 3.51 -18.79 0.24
N SER A 23 3.04 -17.99 -0.73
CA SER A 23 1.68 -17.45 -0.73
C SER A 23 0.62 -18.53 -0.77
N SER A 24 0.85 -19.61 -1.52
CA SER A 24 -0.07 -20.75 -1.63
C SER A 24 -0.09 -21.68 -0.40
N ARG A 25 0.86 -21.56 0.54
CA ARG A 25 0.99 -22.49 1.67
C ARG A 25 0.88 -21.85 3.05
N ALA A 26 1.17 -20.56 3.16
CA ALA A 26 1.07 -19.85 4.42
C ALA A 26 -0.38 -19.43 4.69
N LYS A 27 -1.01 -20.09 5.68
CA LYS A 27 -2.40 -19.85 6.04
C LYS A 27 -2.67 -18.45 6.59
N SER A 28 -1.62 -17.72 6.99
CA SER A 28 -1.76 -16.34 7.46
C SER A 28 -1.85 -15.33 6.32
N ILE A 29 -1.64 -15.72 5.07
CA ILE A 29 -1.75 -14.84 3.91
C ILE A 29 -3.20 -14.83 3.43
N GLY A 30 -3.93 -13.77 3.76
CA GLY A 30 -5.27 -13.52 3.22
C GLY A 30 -5.28 -12.67 1.94
N ALA A 31 -4.20 -11.94 1.68
CA ALA A 31 -4.04 -11.08 0.52
C ALA A 31 -2.58 -11.02 0.09
N VAL A 32 -2.31 -10.79 -1.18
CA VAL A 32 -0.97 -10.53 -1.74
C VAL A 32 -0.96 -9.24 -2.54
N MET A 33 0.17 -8.53 -2.49
CA MET A 33 0.37 -7.36 -3.34
C MET A 33 1.34 -7.70 -4.47
N LEU A 34 0.96 -7.40 -5.71
CA LEU A 34 1.76 -7.60 -6.90
C LEU A 34 1.93 -6.30 -7.67
N ASP A 35 3.18 -6.02 -8.00
CA ASP A 35 3.52 -4.93 -8.91
C ASP A 35 3.13 -5.33 -10.32
N TYR A 36 2.64 -4.37 -11.10
CA TYR A 36 2.26 -4.61 -12.49
C TYR A 36 3.30 -5.36 -13.33
N PRO A 37 4.61 -5.04 -13.29
CA PRO A 37 5.62 -5.78 -14.04
C PRO A 37 5.74 -7.25 -13.61
N HIS A 38 5.54 -7.54 -12.31
CA HIS A 38 5.57 -8.91 -11.79
C HIS A 38 4.31 -9.67 -12.13
N ALA A 39 3.13 -9.06 -11.98
CA ALA A 39 1.88 -9.65 -12.41
C ALA A 39 1.89 -9.95 -13.91
N ARG A 40 2.33 -8.99 -14.75
CA ARG A 40 2.48 -9.17 -16.20
C ARG A 40 3.39 -10.34 -16.52
N ARG A 41 4.56 -10.41 -15.88
CA ARG A 41 5.51 -11.50 -16.10
C ARG A 41 4.93 -12.86 -15.70
N LEU A 42 4.14 -12.95 -14.64
CA LEU A 42 3.50 -14.20 -14.23
C LEU A 42 2.45 -14.65 -15.27
N ASP A 43 1.57 -13.72 -15.66
CA ASP A 43 0.54 -13.93 -16.69
C ASP A 43 1.15 -14.36 -18.04
N GLU A 44 2.20 -13.67 -18.51
CA GLU A 44 2.93 -14.01 -19.74
C GLU A 44 3.63 -15.38 -19.67
N ASN A 45 3.97 -15.85 -18.47
CA ASN A 45 4.54 -17.19 -18.25
C ASN A 45 3.47 -18.27 -18.00
N GLY A 46 2.19 -17.94 -18.21
CA GLY A 46 1.07 -18.88 -18.08
C GLY A 46 0.64 -19.16 -16.64
N VAL A 47 1.05 -18.36 -15.67
CA VAL A 47 0.53 -18.42 -14.31
C VAL A 47 -0.79 -17.67 -14.26
N ASN A 48 -1.87 -18.40 -14.03
CA ASN A 48 -3.19 -17.82 -13.84
C ASN A 48 -3.29 -17.23 -12.42
N LEU A 49 -3.33 -15.90 -12.33
CA LEU A 49 -3.24 -15.21 -11.04
C LEU A 49 -4.48 -15.39 -10.15
N VAL A 50 -5.63 -15.72 -10.74
CA VAL A 50 -6.85 -16.05 -9.98
C VAL A 50 -6.75 -17.38 -9.21
N ASP A 51 -5.74 -18.21 -9.54
CA ASP A 51 -5.48 -19.48 -8.85
C ASP A 51 -4.61 -19.28 -7.60
N ILE A 52 -4.18 -18.05 -7.30
CA ILE A 52 -3.55 -17.72 -6.02
C ILE A 52 -4.64 -17.75 -4.94
N ASP A 53 -4.49 -18.61 -3.93
CA ASP A 53 -5.40 -18.74 -2.79
C ASP A 53 -5.24 -17.56 -1.79
N ALA A 54 -5.36 -16.34 -2.30
CA ALA A 54 -5.31 -15.09 -1.56
C ALA A 54 -5.88 -13.96 -2.44
N GLU A 55 -6.43 -12.93 -1.81
CA GLU A 55 -6.94 -11.74 -2.50
C GLU A 55 -5.79 -11.01 -3.21
N LEU A 56 -5.99 -10.64 -4.47
CA LEU A 56 -4.99 -10.05 -5.34
C LEU A 56 -5.10 -8.53 -5.36
N ILE A 57 -4.08 -7.86 -4.81
CA ILE A 57 -3.93 -6.41 -4.85
C ILE A 57 -2.87 -6.05 -5.90
N LEU A 58 -3.25 -5.33 -6.96
CA LEU A 58 -2.30 -4.78 -7.92
C LEU A 58 -1.82 -3.40 -7.50
N THR A 59 -0.60 -3.02 -7.88
CA THR A 59 -0.09 -1.67 -7.64
C THR A 59 0.83 -1.17 -8.74
N SER A 60 0.71 0.12 -9.05
CA SER A 60 1.69 0.88 -9.84
C SER A 60 2.69 1.67 -8.99
N THR A 61 2.86 1.33 -7.70
CA THR A 61 3.97 1.86 -6.88
C THR A 61 5.31 1.24 -7.26
N ILE A 62 5.75 1.47 -8.50
CA ILE A 62 6.89 0.84 -9.17
C ILE A 62 7.95 1.89 -9.56
N PRO A 63 9.16 1.50 -9.97
CA PRO A 63 10.17 2.46 -10.44
C PRO A 63 9.67 3.32 -11.61
N ASP A 64 9.99 4.61 -11.59
CA ASP A 64 9.54 5.63 -12.55
C ASP A 64 9.76 5.20 -14.01
N GLU A 65 10.91 4.59 -14.32
CA GLU A 65 11.24 4.14 -15.68
C GLU A 65 10.27 3.08 -16.22
N THR A 66 9.61 2.33 -15.33
CA THR A 66 8.61 1.33 -15.71
C THR A 66 7.19 1.89 -15.62
N LEU A 67 6.98 2.90 -14.79
CA LEU A 67 5.68 3.53 -14.58
C LEU A 67 5.13 4.21 -15.84
N GLU A 68 6.00 4.74 -16.70
CA GLU A 68 5.61 5.34 -17.99
C GLU A 68 4.83 4.37 -18.91
N GLU A 69 5.01 3.06 -18.72
CA GLU A 69 4.26 2.04 -19.46
C GLU A 69 2.82 1.85 -18.94
N TRP A 70 2.50 2.32 -17.74
CA TRP A 70 1.25 2.05 -17.02
C TRP A 70 0.43 3.33 -16.84
N PHE A 71 -0.55 3.50 -17.73
CA PHE A 71 -1.57 4.54 -17.65
C PHE A 71 -2.92 3.92 -17.22
N PRO A 72 -3.86 4.71 -16.68
CA PRO A 72 -5.06 4.18 -16.00
C PRO A 72 -5.88 3.18 -16.84
N ALA A 73 -6.08 3.46 -18.13
CA ALA A 73 -6.80 2.53 -19.01
C ALA A 73 -6.09 1.17 -19.17
N ARG A 74 -4.76 1.16 -19.22
CA ARG A 74 -3.97 -0.08 -19.27
C ARG A 74 -4.01 -0.84 -17.95
N GLU A 75 -3.90 -0.11 -16.85
CA GLU A 75 -4.05 -0.65 -15.49
C GLU A 75 -5.39 -1.38 -15.32
N LEU A 76 -6.48 -0.72 -15.74
CA LEU A 76 -7.83 -1.25 -15.71
C LEU A 76 -7.97 -2.50 -16.59
N ALA A 77 -7.54 -2.43 -17.85
CA ALA A 77 -7.62 -3.56 -18.77
C ALA A 77 -6.87 -4.79 -18.23
N PHE A 78 -5.69 -4.57 -17.65
CA PHE A 78 -4.89 -5.64 -17.05
C PHE A 78 -5.54 -6.17 -15.77
N ALA A 79 -6.00 -5.31 -14.87
CA ALA A 79 -6.64 -5.71 -13.62
C ALA A 79 -7.89 -6.58 -13.86
N LYS A 80 -8.72 -6.22 -14.85
CA LYS A 80 -9.85 -7.06 -15.30
C LYS A 80 -9.40 -8.43 -15.81
N ARG A 81 -8.33 -8.45 -16.63
CA ARG A 81 -7.82 -9.69 -17.24
C ARG A 81 -7.35 -10.69 -16.19
N VAL A 82 -6.65 -10.22 -15.17
CA VAL A 82 -6.05 -11.10 -14.15
C VAL A 82 -6.94 -11.32 -12.93
N GLY A 83 -8.16 -10.76 -12.93
CA GLY A 83 -9.12 -10.91 -11.84
C GLY A 83 -8.62 -10.31 -10.52
N ALA A 84 -8.09 -9.09 -10.54
CA ALA A 84 -7.65 -8.42 -9.32
C ALA A 84 -8.84 -8.03 -8.44
N ASP A 85 -8.76 -8.31 -7.14
CA ASP A 85 -9.78 -7.93 -6.17
C ASP A 85 -9.67 -6.45 -5.79
N ALA A 86 -8.44 -5.92 -5.78
CA ALA A 86 -8.18 -4.53 -5.50
C ALA A 86 -6.96 -3.97 -6.24
N ILE A 87 -6.86 -2.64 -6.25
CA ILE A 87 -5.79 -1.92 -6.91
C ILE A 87 -5.38 -0.67 -6.13
N VAL A 88 -4.08 -0.39 -6.13
CA VAL A 88 -3.49 0.92 -5.81
C VAL A 88 -3.04 1.55 -7.13
N PRO A 89 -3.91 2.34 -7.79
CA PRO A 89 -3.74 2.71 -9.20
C PRO A 89 -3.04 4.06 -9.38
N CYS A 90 -2.77 4.37 -10.65
CA CYS A 90 -2.41 5.68 -11.15
C CYS A 90 -1.25 6.32 -10.39
N ASP A 91 -0.17 5.59 -10.08
CA ASP A 91 0.92 6.23 -9.36
C ASP A 91 1.48 7.40 -10.16
N ARG A 92 1.62 8.54 -9.48
CA ARG A 92 2.20 9.78 -9.97
C ARG A 92 3.16 10.26 -8.87
N PRO A 93 4.47 9.98 -8.98
CA PRO A 93 5.41 10.29 -7.91
C PRO A 93 5.46 11.80 -7.63
N VAL A 94 5.34 12.18 -6.36
CA VAL A 94 5.43 13.58 -5.91
C VAL A 94 6.68 13.71 -5.06
N TYR A 95 7.71 14.40 -5.57
CA TYR A 95 8.97 14.52 -4.86
C TYR A 95 9.08 15.86 -4.12
N ASN A 96 9.55 15.80 -2.87
CA ASN A 96 9.75 17.00 -2.04
C ASN A 96 10.72 18.03 -2.64
N ARG A 97 11.65 17.59 -3.50
CA ARG A 97 12.63 18.43 -4.20
C ARG A 97 12.01 19.22 -5.35
N ASP A 98 10.86 18.79 -5.86
CA ASP A 98 10.22 19.44 -7.01
C ASP A 98 9.62 20.77 -6.59
N ALA A 99 9.47 21.68 -7.56
CA ALA A 99 8.84 22.96 -7.32
C ALA A 99 7.39 22.76 -6.83
N ARG A 100 6.92 23.66 -5.95
CA ARG A 100 5.55 23.56 -5.39
C ARG A 100 4.48 23.50 -6.48
N SER A 101 4.61 24.31 -7.54
CA SER A 101 3.67 24.30 -8.68
C SER A 101 3.64 22.94 -9.37
N GLN A 102 4.81 22.35 -9.60
CA GLN A 102 4.94 21.02 -10.23
C GLN A 102 4.29 19.94 -9.36
N ARG A 103 4.53 19.94 -8.04
CA ARG A 103 3.88 18.99 -7.12
C ARG A 103 2.35 19.12 -7.14
N ILE A 104 1.84 20.35 -7.14
CA ILE A 104 0.39 20.61 -7.22
C ILE A 104 -0.16 20.08 -8.54
N GLU A 105 0.50 20.37 -9.66
CA GLU A 105 0.09 19.88 -10.98
C GLU A 105 0.08 18.35 -11.02
N THR A 106 1.13 17.68 -10.50
CA THR A 106 1.17 16.21 -10.42
C THR A 106 0.04 15.64 -9.58
N VAL A 107 -0.29 16.25 -8.43
CA VAL A 107 -1.43 15.81 -7.60
C VAL A 107 -2.76 16.05 -8.32
N GLN A 108 -2.91 17.15 -9.06
CA GLN A 108 -4.12 17.43 -9.84
C GLN A 108 -4.29 16.43 -10.99
N THR A 109 -3.22 16.08 -11.70
CA THR A 109 -3.26 15.02 -12.72
C THR A 109 -3.64 13.68 -12.10
N TYR A 110 -3.05 13.33 -10.95
CA TYR A 110 -3.41 12.13 -10.21
C TYR A 110 -4.90 12.08 -9.84
N VAL A 111 -5.42 13.19 -9.31
CA VAL A 111 -6.84 13.31 -8.96
C VAL A 111 -7.73 13.18 -10.20
N ALA A 112 -7.37 13.81 -11.32
CA ALA A 112 -8.12 13.70 -12.56
C ALA A 112 -8.18 12.24 -13.07
N ASP A 113 -7.05 11.53 -13.05
CA ASP A 113 -6.98 10.11 -13.42
C ASP A 113 -7.92 9.26 -12.52
N LEU A 114 -7.95 9.52 -11.21
CA LEU A 114 -8.88 8.84 -10.29
C LEU A 114 -10.34 9.13 -10.60
N MET A 115 -10.69 10.41 -10.79
CA MET A 115 -12.07 10.83 -11.07
C MET A 115 -12.61 10.18 -12.35
N GLU A 116 -11.74 9.99 -13.34
CA GLU A 116 -12.10 9.33 -14.60
C GLU A 116 -12.24 7.81 -14.45
N PHE A 117 -11.26 7.14 -13.82
CA PHE A 117 -11.17 5.67 -13.90
C PHE A 117 -11.73 4.90 -12.70
N VAL A 118 -11.88 5.52 -11.52
CA VAL A 118 -12.43 4.84 -10.33
C VAL A 118 -13.83 4.26 -10.60
N PRO A 119 -14.77 4.96 -11.26
CA PRO A 119 -16.07 4.38 -11.61
C PRO A 119 -15.95 3.12 -12.49
N GLU A 120 -14.96 3.07 -13.38
CA GLU A 120 -14.74 1.91 -14.25
C GLU A 120 -14.15 0.71 -13.51
N PHE A 121 -13.24 0.94 -12.55
CA PHE A 121 -12.73 -0.11 -11.66
C PHE A 121 -13.86 -0.68 -10.80
N GLN A 122 -14.64 0.19 -10.15
CA GLN A 122 -15.75 -0.20 -9.29
C GLN A 122 -16.83 -0.97 -10.07
N SER A 123 -17.15 -0.53 -11.29
CA SER A 123 -18.09 -1.23 -12.19
C SER A 123 -17.61 -2.64 -12.58
N ALA A 124 -16.31 -2.89 -12.51
CA ALA A 124 -15.71 -4.19 -12.76
C ALA A 124 -15.55 -5.04 -11.48
N GLY A 125 -16.05 -4.56 -10.34
CA GLY A 125 -15.93 -5.24 -9.05
C GLY A 125 -14.54 -5.11 -8.41
N ILE A 126 -13.69 -4.21 -8.91
CA ILE A 126 -12.33 -4.02 -8.41
C ILE A 126 -12.33 -2.86 -7.41
N GLU A 127 -11.87 -3.12 -6.19
CA GLU A 127 -11.75 -2.08 -5.17
C GLU A 127 -10.56 -1.16 -5.44
N VAL A 128 -10.78 0.16 -5.42
CA VAL A 128 -9.71 1.14 -5.54
C VAL A 128 -9.26 1.62 -4.16
N VAL A 129 -7.96 1.50 -3.89
CA VAL A 129 -7.28 1.99 -2.69
C VAL A 129 -6.32 3.11 -3.09
N PRO A 130 -6.75 4.38 -3.06
CA PRO A 130 -5.94 5.47 -3.57
C PRO A 130 -4.77 5.80 -2.63
N LEU A 131 -3.69 6.32 -3.21
CA LEU A 131 -2.53 6.84 -2.47
C LEU A 131 -2.79 8.26 -2.01
N VAL A 132 -2.62 8.53 -0.71
CA VAL A 132 -2.56 9.92 -0.24
C VAL A 132 -1.25 10.54 -0.74
N LYS A 133 -1.37 11.56 -1.60
CA LYS A 133 -0.23 12.30 -2.17
C LYS A 133 -0.17 13.73 -1.63
N GLY A 134 1.03 14.31 -1.63
CA GLY A 134 1.25 15.70 -1.25
C GLY A 134 2.10 15.88 0.01
N GLU A 135 3.02 16.82 -0.06
CA GLU A 135 3.93 17.18 1.04
C GLU A 135 3.26 18.15 2.03
N THR A 136 2.39 19.02 1.51
CA THR A 136 1.66 20.02 2.30
C THR A 136 0.21 19.60 2.53
N GLU A 137 -0.43 20.16 3.56
CA GLU A 137 -1.86 19.94 3.83
C GLU A 137 -2.73 20.38 2.65
N TYR A 138 -2.37 21.49 1.98
CA TYR A 138 -3.06 21.93 0.76
C TYR A 138 -2.99 20.88 -0.35
N GLU A 139 -1.80 20.34 -0.62
CA GLU A 139 -1.62 19.30 -1.65
C GLU A 139 -2.44 18.04 -1.29
N ARG A 140 -2.40 17.58 -0.04
CA ARG A 140 -3.18 16.41 0.40
C ARG A 140 -4.68 16.61 0.34
N ARG A 141 -5.17 17.82 0.63
CA ARG A 141 -6.60 18.14 0.56
C ARG A 141 -7.19 17.97 -0.84
N LEU A 142 -6.41 18.21 -1.89
CA LEU A 142 -6.83 17.91 -3.27
C LEU A 142 -7.16 16.41 -3.44
N CYS A 143 -6.36 15.52 -2.82
CA CYS A 143 -6.67 14.09 -2.79
C CYS A 143 -7.93 13.80 -1.97
N TYR A 144 -8.03 14.37 -0.77
CA TYR A 144 -9.16 14.10 0.14
C TYR A 144 -10.51 14.49 -0.45
N GLU A 145 -10.58 15.63 -1.16
CA GLU A 145 -11.79 16.09 -1.84
C GLU A 145 -12.23 15.08 -2.90
N ALA A 146 -11.29 14.60 -3.73
CA ALA A 146 -11.57 13.58 -4.74
C ALA A 146 -11.98 12.23 -4.11
N PHE A 147 -11.32 11.82 -3.03
CA PHE A 147 -11.65 10.57 -2.34
C PHE A 147 -13.05 10.62 -1.75
N ALA A 148 -13.43 11.75 -1.14
CA ALA A 148 -14.77 11.96 -0.62
C ALA A 148 -15.83 11.93 -1.73
N GLU A 149 -15.57 12.58 -2.87
CA GLU A 149 -16.48 12.56 -4.03
C GLU A 149 -16.68 11.16 -4.61
N LEU A 150 -15.62 10.35 -4.62
CA LEU A 150 -15.63 8.97 -5.11
C LEU A 150 -16.05 7.93 -4.05
N GLY A 151 -16.36 8.35 -2.82
CA GLY A 151 -16.73 7.46 -1.72
C GLY A 151 -15.60 6.53 -1.27
N LEU A 152 -14.33 6.93 -1.42
CA LEU A 152 -13.15 6.16 -1.08
C LEU A 152 -12.70 6.47 0.35
N THR A 153 -13.00 5.59 1.30
CA THR A 153 -12.66 5.75 2.73
C THR A 153 -11.42 4.97 3.16
N ARG A 154 -10.95 4.05 2.32
CA ARG A 154 -9.81 3.15 2.55
C ARG A 154 -8.68 3.57 1.64
N VAL A 155 -7.54 3.93 2.21
CA VAL A 155 -6.42 4.58 1.49
C VAL A 155 -5.11 3.86 1.72
N ALA A 156 -4.12 4.14 0.88
CA ALA A 156 -2.75 3.68 1.04
C ALA A 156 -1.78 4.85 1.18
N TYR A 157 -0.62 4.60 1.79
CA TYR A 157 0.48 5.56 1.85
C TYR A 157 1.83 4.89 1.58
N TYR A 158 2.59 5.44 0.62
CA TYR A 158 3.88 4.90 0.22
C TYR A 158 5.01 5.43 1.12
N CYS A 159 5.56 4.55 1.95
CA CYS A 159 6.50 4.90 3.02
C CYS A 159 7.97 4.87 2.60
N VAL A 160 8.30 4.22 1.47
CA VAL A 160 9.71 3.93 1.09
C VAL A 160 10.55 5.20 0.97
N GLN A 161 9.96 6.31 0.53
CA GLN A 161 10.65 7.61 0.39
C GLN A 161 11.29 8.13 1.69
N TYR A 162 10.80 7.70 2.85
CA TYR A 162 11.38 8.07 4.15
C TYR A 162 12.63 7.26 4.53
N PHE A 163 12.96 6.22 3.74
CA PHE A 163 14.04 5.30 4.01
C PHE A 163 15.11 5.25 2.89
N SER A 164 14.80 5.76 1.70
CA SER A 164 15.73 5.77 0.56
C SER A 164 17.02 6.55 0.80
N TYR A 165 16.99 7.58 1.66
CA TYR A 165 18.14 8.46 1.95
C TYR A 165 18.44 8.57 3.45
N GLY A 166 18.21 7.48 4.20
CA GLY A 166 18.45 7.41 5.65
C GLY A 166 17.18 7.09 6.44
N PHE A 167 17.29 6.99 7.76
CA PHE A 167 16.18 6.57 8.62
C PHE A 167 15.33 7.77 9.08
N ARG A 168 14.30 8.16 8.32
CA ARG A 168 13.43 9.32 8.64
C ARG A 168 12.10 8.92 9.30
N TYR A 169 12.14 7.96 10.21
CA TYR A 169 10.95 7.41 10.87
C TYR A 169 10.07 8.46 11.57
N LYS A 170 10.66 9.41 12.31
CA LYS A 170 9.88 10.48 12.99
C LYS A 170 9.07 11.31 12.00
N ALA A 171 9.65 11.64 10.84
CA ALA A 171 8.96 12.40 9.81
C ALA A 171 7.82 11.60 9.17
N LEU A 172 7.99 10.28 8.99
CA LEU A 172 6.92 9.39 8.56
C LEU A 172 5.79 9.38 9.60
N LEU A 173 6.09 9.16 10.87
CA LEU A 173 5.11 9.14 11.96
C LEU A 173 4.30 10.44 12.02
N GLU A 174 4.97 11.58 12.00
CA GLU A 174 4.32 12.91 11.95
C GLU A 174 3.44 13.09 10.70
N CYS A 175 3.83 12.54 9.55
CA CYS A 175 3.01 12.58 8.34
C CYS A 175 1.75 11.72 8.49
N ILE A 176 1.88 10.48 8.93
CA ILE A 176 0.75 9.57 9.12
C ILE A 176 -0.26 10.14 10.14
N HIS A 177 0.21 10.72 11.25
CA HIS A 177 -0.68 11.39 12.21
C HIS A 177 -1.37 12.63 11.66
N ARG A 178 -0.76 13.34 10.69
CA ARG A 178 -1.41 14.44 9.99
C ARG A 178 -2.52 13.91 9.09
N ILE A 179 -2.23 12.91 8.25
CA ILE A 179 -3.24 12.29 7.37
C ILE A 179 -4.42 11.75 8.19
N ALA A 180 -4.14 11.04 9.28
CA ALA A 180 -5.19 10.48 10.15
C ALA A 180 -6.11 11.55 10.76
N ARG A 181 -5.60 12.76 11.05
CA ARG A 181 -6.40 13.88 11.57
C ARG A 181 -7.09 14.70 10.48
N GLU A 182 -6.47 14.79 9.31
CA GLU A 182 -6.98 15.61 8.21
C GLU A 182 -8.10 14.90 7.43
N PHE A 183 -8.03 13.57 7.29
CA PHE A 183 -8.95 12.79 6.46
C PHE A 183 -9.77 11.73 7.20
N GLU A 184 -9.30 11.27 8.37
CA GLU A 184 -9.97 10.25 9.18
C GLU A 184 -10.37 8.98 8.39
N PRO A 185 -9.42 8.30 7.68
CA PRO A 185 -9.76 7.13 6.88
C PRO A 185 -10.24 5.96 7.74
N GLU A 186 -11.15 5.15 7.19
CA GLU A 186 -11.59 3.89 7.81
C GLU A 186 -10.46 2.86 7.88
N ASN A 187 -9.58 2.87 6.88
CA ASN A 187 -8.39 2.03 6.79
C ASN A 187 -7.27 2.81 6.08
N MET A 188 -6.05 2.70 6.61
CA MET A 188 -4.83 3.15 5.96
C MET A 188 -3.83 1.99 5.88
N MET A 189 -3.51 1.57 4.66
CA MET A 189 -2.45 0.60 4.37
C MET A 189 -1.11 1.30 4.14
N LEU A 190 -0.10 0.97 4.93
CA LEU A 190 1.26 1.45 4.71
C LEU A 190 2.00 0.55 3.73
N ILE A 191 2.46 1.09 2.61
CA ILE A 191 3.25 0.36 1.61
C ILE A 191 4.74 0.64 1.85
N GLY A 192 5.53 -0.43 2.01
CA GLY A 192 6.96 -0.36 2.27
C GLY A 192 7.34 -0.25 3.75
N PHE A 193 6.40 -0.47 4.67
CA PHE A 193 6.67 -0.44 6.11
C PHE A 193 5.97 -1.60 6.84
N GLN A 194 6.76 -2.54 7.39
CA GLN A 194 6.25 -3.74 8.07
C GLN A 194 7.02 -4.04 9.37
N SER A 195 7.59 -3.01 10.01
CA SER A 195 8.42 -3.20 11.19
C SER A 195 7.57 -3.52 12.42
N GLU A 196 7.66 -4.76 12.89
CA GLU A 196 6.97 -5.27 14.09
C GLU A 196 7.17 -4.39 15.34
N ASN A 197 8.32 -3.72 15.45
CA ASN A 197 8.65 -2.88 16.60
C ASN A 197 8.15 -1.43 16.52
N LEU A 198 7.62 -1.00 15.37
CA LEU A 198 7.33 0.42 15.10
C LEU A 198 5.94 0.66 14.52
N VAL A 199 5.25 -0.38 14.02
CA VAL A 199 3.88 -0.23 13.49
C VAL A 199 2.87 0.11 14.58
N SER A 200 3.16 -0.24 15.85
CA SER A 200 2.32 0.07 17.01
C SER A 200 2.23 1.56 17.34
N ASP A 201 3.16 2.36 16.82
CA ASP A 201 3.22 3.79 17.12
C ASP A 201 2.26 4.61 16.25
N PHE A 202 1.75 4.01 15.16
CA PHE A 202 0.83 4.67 14.23
C PHE A 202 -0.61 4.76 14.78
N PRO A 203 -1.42 5.72 14.28
CA PRO A 203 -2.81 5.87 14.70
C PRO A 203 -3.68 4.64 14.36
N PRO A 204 -4.82 4.43 15.05
CA PRO A 204 -5.66 3.23 14.90
C PRO A 204 -6.20 2.98 13.49
N CYS A 205 -6.31 4.02 12.65
CA CYS A 205 -6.71 3.86 11.25
C CYS A 205 -5.66 3.12 10.42
N VAL A 206 -4.41 2.99 10.90
CA VAL A 206 -3.37 2.20 10.26
C VAL A 206 -3.56 0.73 10.60
N THR A 207 -4.22 0.03 9.70
CA THR A 207 -4.64 -1.36 9.88
C THR A 207 -3.94 -2.33 8.96
N GLY A 208 -3.23 -1.84 7.93
CA GLY A 208 -2.54 -2.67 6.93
C GLY A 208 -1.06 -2.32 6.76
N ALA A 209 -0.21 -3.32 6.55
CA ALA A 209 1.22 -3.17 6.33
C ALA A 209 1.68 -4.03 5.15
N ALA A 210 1.86 -3.39 3.99
CA ALA A 210 2.28 -4.03 2.75
C ALA A 210 3.80 -3.90 2.51
N GLY A 211 4.44 -4.93 1.98
CA GLY A 211 5.84 -4.84 1.59
C GLY A 211 6.62 -6.15 1.57
N GLN A 212 7.94 -5.99 1.45
CA GLN A 212 8.90 -7.08 1.22
C GLN A 212 9.82 -7.36 2.43
N ARG A 213 9.49 -6.88 3.64
CA ARG A 213 10.38 -7.06 4.81
C ARG A 213 10.62 -8.53 5.13
N TRP A 214 9.61 -9.37 4.87
CA TRP A 214 9.67 -10.82 5.00
C TRP A 214 10.82 -11.45 4.21
N LEU A 215 11.15 -10.95 3.01
CA LEU A 215 12.28 -11.43 2.21
C LEU A 215 13.62 -11.28 2.95
N ARG A 216 13.80 -10.15 3.63
CA ARG A 216 15.03 -9.88 4.39
C ARG A 216 15.09 -10.66 5.70
N LYS A 217 13.95 -11.01 6.29
CA LYS A 217 13.86 -11.68 7.60
C LYS A 217 14.23 -13.16 7.52
N PHE A 218 13.80 -13.87 6.48
CA PHE A 218 14.01 -15.32 6.39
C PHE A 218 14.59 -15.81 5.07
N ASN A 219 14.66 -14.96 4.04
CA ASN A 219 15.19 -15.28 2.70
C ASN A 219 14.69 -16.65 2.19
N PRO A 220 13.48 -16.71 1.60
CA PRO A 220 12.82 -17.97 1.22
C PRO A 220 13.66 -18.86 0.29
N ARG A 221 14.68 -18.31 -0.40
CA ARG A 221 15.60 -19.07 -1.27
C ARG A 221 16.56 -19.98 -0.52
N ASN A 222 16.86 -19.68 0.74
CA ASN A 222 17.91 -20.35 1.51
C ASN A 222 17.34 -21.38 2.51
N VAL A 223 16.03 -21.59 2.52
CA VAL A 223 15.34 -22.48 3.46
C VAL A 223 14.29 -23.30 2.70
N SER A 224 13.85 -24.42 3.28
CA SER A 224 12.71 -25.14 2.71
C SER A 224 11.43 -24.30 2.80
N VAL A 225 10.47 -24.54 1.90
CA VAL A 225 9.19 -23.81 1.88
C VAL A 225 8.47 -23.96 3.22
N GLU A 226 8.48 -25.14 3.83
CA GLU A 226 7.83 -25.38 5.14
C GLU A 226 8.47 -24.54 6.25
N LYS A 227 9.79 -24.32 6.18
CA LYS A 227 10.49 -23.47 7.14
C LYS A 227 10.18 -21.99 6.88
N ALA A 228 10.16 -21.56 5.61
CA ALA A 228 9.77 -20.19 5.23
C ALA A 228 8.34 -19.86 5.68
N VAL A 229 7.39 -20.77 5.45
CA VAL A 229 5.99 -20.63 5.87
C VAL A 229 5.90 -20.46 7.39
N ARG A 230 6.52 -21.35 8.18
CA ARG A 230 6.51 -21.22 9.65
C ARG A 230 7.12 -19.92 10.14
N GLN A 231 8.22 -19.47 9.51
CA GLN A 231 8.87 -18.21 9.85
C GLN A 231 8.02 -17.00 9.48
N TYR A 232 7.34 -17.06 8.33
CA TYR A 232 6.40 -16.03 7.90
C TYR A 232 5.21 -15.95 8.86
N ASP A 233 4.53 -17.07 9.15
CA ASP A 233 3.36 -17.10 10.03
C ASP A 233 3.69 -16.57 11.44
N ALA A 234 4.85 -16.95 11.99
CA ALA A 234 5.27 -16.48 13.31
C ALA A 234 5.62 -14.98 13.31
N TRP A 235 6.18 -14.46 12.22
CA TRP A 235 6.51 -13.04 12.07
C TRP A 235 5.27 -12.19 11.77
N SER A 236 4.37 -12.66 10.90
CA SER A 236 3.15 -11.95 10.52
C SER A 236 2.25 -11.76 11.73
N GLN A 237 2.12 -12.77 12.60
CA GLN A 237 1.41 -12.65 13.88
C GLN A 237 1.98 -11.55 14.79
N GLN A 238 3.30 -11.33 14.80
CA GLN A 238 3.90 -10.25 15.60
C GLN A 238 3.53 -8.87 15.05
N VAL A 239 3.59 -8.69 13.73
CA VAL A 239 3.21 -7.44 13.08
C VAL A 239 1.70 -7.19 13.22
N GLU A 240 0.87 -8.21 13.02
CA GLU A 240 -0.58 -8.12 13.23
C GLU A 240 -0.94 -7.76 14.67
N SER A 241 -0.26 -8.36 15.65
CA SER A 241 -0.45 -8.02 17.06
C SER A 241 -0.08 -6.57 17.32
N ALA A 242 1.02 -6.09 16.74
CA ALA A 242 1.44 -4.69 16.88
C ALA A 242 0.46 -3.71 16.20
N LEU A 243 -0.09 -4.05 15.03
CA LEU A 243 -1.14 -3.30 14.36
C LEU A 243 -2.44 -3.27 15.19
N ALA A 244 -2.79 -4.38 15.85
CA ALA A 244 -3.98 -4.46 16.70
C ALA A 244 -3.84 -3.70 18.03
N VAL A 245 -2.61 -3.54 18.54
CA VAL A 245 -2.31 -2.84 19.80
C VAL A 245 -2.16 -1.33 19.60
N GLY A 246 -1.87 -0.87 18.38
CA GLY A 246 -1.64 0.54 18.04
C GLY A 246 -2.85 1.45 18.31
N GLN A 247 -2.99 1.90 19.55
CA GLN A 247 -3.93 2.93 19.96
C GLN A 247 -3.23 3.95 20.85
N ALA A 248 -2.13 4.56 20.37
CA ALA A 248 -1.73 5.84 20.94
C ALA A 248 -2.87 6.84 20.65
N PRO A 249 -3.58 7.34 21.67
CA PRO A 249 -4.70 8.23 21.41
C PRO A 249 -4.24 9.50 20.69
N LEU A 250 -5.03 10.01 19.74
CA LEU A 250 -4.69 11.20 18.96
C LEU A 250 -4.34 12.42 19.83
N TYR A 251 -4.85 12.47 21.08
CA TYR A 251 -4.58 13.53 22.05
C TYR A 251 -3.20 13.46 22.72
N THR A 252 -2.47 12.35 22.62
CA THR A 252 -1.14 12.19 23.25
C THR A 252 -0.07 13.08 22.59
N PHE A 253 -0.40 13.65 21.43
CA PHE A 253 0.45 14.57 20.67
C PHE A 253 -0.24 15.93 20.49
N THR A 254 -0.70 16.54 21.58
CA THR A 254 -0.99 17.98 21.57
C THR A 254 0.31 18.75 21.34
N ASN A 255 0.33 19.57 20.29
CA ASN A 255 1.42 20.46 19.92
C ASN A 255 1.99 21.21 21.14
N SER A 256 3.15 20.80 21.64
CA SER A 256 4.00 21.66 22.45
C SER A 256 4.73 22.64 21.51
N ARG A 257 3.97 23.54 20.88
CA ARG A 257 4.46 24.81 20.32
C ARG A 257 3.33 25.83 20.36
N GLY A 258 3.10 26.36 21.55
CA GLY A 258 2.73 27.77 21.64
C GLY A 258 3.96 28.58 21.26
N TRP A 259 3.82 29.43 20.24
CA TRP A 259 4.66 30.60 20.07
C TRP A 259 3.74 31.76 19.67
N ALA A 260 3.82 32.80 20.49
CA ALA A 260 3.39 34.16 20.18
C ALA A 260 4.19 34.73 18.99
#